data_AF-A0A370TTA8-F1
#
_entry.id   AF-A0A370TTA8-F1
#
_cell.length_a   1.000
_cell.length_b   1.000
_cell.length_c   1.000
_cell.angle_alpha   90.00
_cell.angle_beta   90.00
_cell.angle_gamma   90.00
#
_symmetry.space_group_name_H-M   'P 1'
#
loop_
_entity.id
_entity.type
_entity.pdbx_description
1 polymer ?
#
loop_
_entity_poly.entity_id
_entity_poly.type
_entity_poly.pdbx_seq_one_letter_code
_entity_poly.pdbx_strand_id
1 'polypeptide(L)'
;MSRMLITAATALAFWSSLASTAVVTQLSSRVDTRGESTSLDVSVSFDVRAGARASMPLHHQLISLSIEFCYSIDFLGEPNSPNLFSRQLLQNVKDISGALPILRLGGNTQDKATFCENCPESLNSTYKPGSTEAIDVSFSKGLFTAMNENMPSKQEYIFGLNLGRNDINVAKAELNAASKYLDQSKVVAYELGNEPDHFTWPSYGFRPNDTWSMAAYVQQTLEWLPQLSSGKKFQYGSIAGSPAVPSDFTLVEALQLGVSKLKQVTILSSHAYQGAVCTPASAALVHMEDYVNHLHTVRYYAAYIGEIAAAKSLGLTYHMGETSSAACHGKDGVSNTMGGLLWTIDYSFYMATLGLDRILFHNGRGDYFYSFWEPVGGVNPPTSAHINPQYYSLLFHASAIAGLDSPRIHRVAHLDTHDLAHYAIYSGNQLKKMVILNTHLHNGTTESRPVKHIDLSPIFGKTMKVKRLSAPNTIAKAGMTWGTQAIDGTTGKLVGKEAWESISNGVVDVFASEAVIIETGR
;
A
#
# COMPACT_ATOMS: atom_id res chain seq x y z
N MET A 1 2.42 34.84 6.33
CA MET A 1 1.30 34.69 5.37
C MET A 1 1.75 34.76 3.91
N SER A 2 2.49 35.78 3.45
CA SER A 2 2.82 35.92 2.01
C SER A 2 3.86 34.90 1.46
N ARG A 3 4.81 34.41 2.28
CA ARG A 3 5.81 33.42 1.80
C ARG A 3 5.26 32.00 1.57
N MET A 4 4.24 31.55 2.33
CA MET A 4 3.65 30.20 2.21
C MET A 4 2.69 30.08 1.01
N LEU A 5 1.93 31.12 0.71
CA LEU A 5 1.09 31.20 -0.49
C LEU A 5 1.93 31.19 -1.78
N ILE A 6 3.10 31.83 -1.75
CA ILE A 6 4.03 31.84 -2.88
C ILE A 6 4.67 30.45 -3.07
N THR A 7 5.03 29.73 -2.00
CA THR A 7 5.57 28.35 -2.13
C THR A 7 4.52 27.35 -2.61
N ALA A 8 3.27 27.45 -2.18
CA ALA A 8 2.18 26.61 -2.67
C ALA A 8 1.86 26.89 -4.15
N ALA A 9 1.87 28.15 -4.58
CA ALA A 9 1.71 28.53 -5.98
C ALA A 9 2.88 28.06 -6.86
N THR A 10 4.12 28.08 -6.36
CA THR A 10 5.27 27.50 -7.08
C THR A 10 5.28 25.97 -7.08
N ALA A 11 4.76 25.32 -6.04
CA ALA A 11 4.55 23.88 -6.03
C ALA A 11 3.47 23.46 -7.04
N LEU A 12 2.36 24.21 -7.12
CA LEU A 12 1.32 24.04 -8.15
C LEU A 12 1.84 24.34 -9.57
N ALA A 13 2.78 25.26 -9.74
CA ALA A 13 3.41 25.55 -11.03
C ALA A 13 4.37 24.45 -11.52
N PHE A 14 4.91 23.61 -10.62
CA PHE A 14 5.61 22.38 -10.99
C PHE A 14 4.66 21.23 -11.34
N TRP A 15 3.37 21.37 -11.04
CA TRP A 15 2.33 20.34 -11.23
C TRP A 15 1.38 20.65 -12.40
N SER A 16 1.48 21.84 -12.99
CA SER A 16 0.59 22.30 -14.07
C SER A 16 0.86 21.70 -15.45
N SER A 17 1.84 20.81 -15.62
CA SER A 17 2.08 20.12 -16.90
C SER A 17 1.29 18.81 -17.08
N LEU A 18 0.38 18.45 -16.17
CA LEU A 18 -0.39 17.19 -16.22
C LEU A 18 -1.72 17.25 -16.98
N ALA A 19 -2.07 18.40 -17.57
CA ALA A 19 -3.24 18.52 -18.45
C ALA A 19 -2.79 18.64 -19.91
N SER A 20 -2.40 17.52 -20.53
CA SER A 20 -2.20 17.46 -21.98
C SER A 20 -3.49 16.99 -22.64
N THR A 21 -4.13 17.88 -23.40
CA THR A 21 -5.20 17.53 -24.35
C THR A 21 -4.64 16.55 -25.39
N ALA A 22 -5.13 15.31 -25.37
CA ALA A 22 -4.76 14.29 -26.34
C ALA A 22 -5.35 14.61 -27.72
N VAL A 23 -4.49 14.72 -28.74
CA VAL A 23 -4.89 14.53 -30.14
C VAL A 23 -4.70 13.06 -30.45
N VAL A 24 -5.79 12.31 -30.56
CA VAL A 24 -5.76 10.92 -31.02
C VAL A 24 -5.59 10.94 -32.53
N THR A 25 -4.39 10.68 -33.02
CA THR A 25 -4.19 10.24 -34.42
C THR A 25 -4.29 8.73 -34.47
N GLN A 26 -5.41 8.20 -34.97
CA GLN A 26 -5.46 6.84 -35.50
C GLN A 26 -4.51 6.76 -36.70
N LEU A 27 -3.49 5.90 -36.64
CA LEU A 27 -2.60 5.66 -37.78
C LEU A 27 -2.59 4.18 -38.19
N SER A 28 -2.44 4.03 -39.49
CA SER A 28 -2.80 2.90 -40.36
C SER A 28 -2.07 1.58 -40.12
N SER A 29 -2.72 0.49 -40.55
CA SER A 29 -2.15 -0.84 -40.71
C SER A 29 -0.84 -0.82 -41.51
N ARG A 30 0.19 -1.50 -41.01
CA ARG A 30 1.37 -1.89 -41.79
C ARG A 30 1.25 -3.36 -42.15
N VAL A 31 1.19 -3.65 -43.44
CA VAL A 31 1.29 -5.01 -43.98
C VAL A 31 2.78 -5.35 -44.08
N ASP A 32 3.26 -6.28 -43.26
CA ASP A 32 4.53 -6.97 -43.52
C ASP A 32 4.25 -8.18 -44.41
N THR A 33 5.14 -8.43 -45.36
CA THR A 33 5.04 -9.46 -46.41
C THR A 33 5.27 -10.88 -45.90
N ARG A 34 4.59 -11.27 -44.80
CA ARG A 34 4.37 -12.66 -44.35
C ARG A 34 3.07 -12.75 -43.54
N GLY A 35 1.94 -12.52 -44.19
CA GLY A 35 0.72 -13.33 -43.99
C GLY A 35 0.01 -13.40 -42.63
N GLU A 36 0.41 -12.68 -41.58
CA GLU A 36 -0.39 -12.53 -40.35
C GLU A 36 -0.37 -11.07 -39.90
N SER A 37 -1.48 -10.36 -40.11
CA SER A 37 -1.71 -9.02 -39.58
C SER A 37 -2.10 -9.14 -38.10
N THR A 38 -1.14 -9.17 -37.19
CA THR A 38 -1.43 -8.86 -35.79
C THR A 38 -1.69 -7.35 -35.71
N SER A 39 -2.95 -6.94 -35.54
CA SER A 39 -3.28 -5.56 -35.25
C SER A 39 -2.65 -5.18 -33.92
N LEU A 40 -1.68 -4.27 -33.95
CA LEU A 40 -1.12 -3.71 -32.72
C LEU A 40 -2.18 -2.86 -32.02
N ASP A 41 -2.41 -3.11 -30.73
CA ASP A 41 -3.34 -2.30 -29.95
C ASP A 41 -2.66 -1.00 -29.48
N VAL A 42 -1.39 -1.10 -29.07
CA VAL A 42 -0.62 0.04 -28.52
C VAL A 42 0.82 -0.05 -28.99
N SER A 43 1.38 1.06 -29.48
CA SER A 43 2.83 1.23 -29.65
C SER A 43 3.34 2.18 -28.57
N VAL A 44 4.23 1.66 -27.72
CA VAL A 44 4.79 2.40 -26.58
C VAL A 44 5.91 3.29 -27.08
N SER A 45 5.60 4.58 -27.25
CA SER A 45 6.57 5.61 -27.62
C SER A 45 6.39 6.85 -26.74
N PHE A 46 7.49 7.31 -26.15
CA PHE A 46 7.55 8.52 -25.34
C PHE A 46 9.00 9.03 -25.21
N ASP A 47 9.20 10.29 -24.83
CA ASP A 47 10.53 10.83 -24.56
C ASP A 47 11.08 10.26 -23.24
N VAL A 48 11.90 9.21 -23.35
CA VAL A 48 12.55 8.53 -22.22
C VAL A 48 13.37 9.49 -21.35
N ARG A 49 14.02 10.50 -21.94
CA ARG A 49 14.82 11.47 -21.17
C ARG A 49 13.93 12.45 -20.43
N ALA A 50 12.82 12.90 -21.03
CA ALA A 50 11.83 13.70 -20.33
C ALA A 50 11.16 12.90 -19.20
N GLY A 51 10.82 11.64 -19.45
CA GLY A 51 10.28 10.74 -18.44
C GLY A 51 11.22 10.56 -17.24
N ALA A 52 12.52 10.39 -17.49
CA ALA A 52 13.52 10.34 -16.41
C ALA A 52 13.53 11.63 -15.57
N ARG A 53 13.46 12.81 -16.20
CA ARG A 53 13.43 14.11 -15.50
C ARG A 53 12.15 14.31 -14.68
N ALA A 54 11.01 13.82 -15.19
CA ALA A 54 9.71 13.93 -14.54
C ALA A 54 9.41 12.78 -13.57
N SER A 55 10.27 11.77 -13.49
CA SER A 55 10.07 10.62 -12.60
C SER A 55 10.14 11.03 -11.12
N MET A 56 9.47 10.28 -10.25
CA MET A 56 9.53 10.41 -8.79
C MET A 56 10.32 9.26 -8.17
N PRO A 57 10.89 9.41 -6.96
CA PRO A 57 11.48 8.28 -6.24
C PRO A 57 10.52 7.10 -6.12
N LEU A 58 10.99 5.89 -6.40
CA LEU A 58 10.26 4.65 -6.15
C LEU A 58 10.91 3.96 -4.94
N HIS A 59 10.28 4.04 -3.78
CA HIS A 59 10.88 3.52 -2.55
C HIS A 59 10.92 1.99 -2.52
N HIS A 60 12.03 1.42 -2.04
CA HIS A 60 12.18 -0.03 -1.93
C HIS A 60 11.15 -0.72 -1.03
N GLN A 61 10.52 0.06 -0.13
CA GLN A 61 9.47 -0.40 0.78
C GLN A 61 8.11 0.24 0.46
N LEU A 62 7.86 0.66 -0.79
CA LEU A 62 6.62 1.33 -1.21
C LEU A 62 5.38 0.57 -0.72
N ILE A 63 5.30 -0.74 -1.00
CA ILE A 63 4.23 -1.61 -0.52
C ILE A 63 4.68 -2.21 0.80
N SER A 64 4.04 -1.76 1.88
CA SER A 64 4.24 -2.16 3.28
C SER A 64 2.90 -2.56 3.90
N LEU A 65 2.92 -2.98 5.16
CA LEU A 65 1.74 -3.54 5.82
C LEU A 65 1.38 -2.75 7.07
N SER A 66 0.09 -2.49 7.23
CA SER A 66 -0.55 -2.13 8.49
C SER A 66 -1.22 -3.39 9.02
N ILE A 67 -1.08 -3.69 10.31
CA ILE A 67 -1.66 -4.84 10.99
C ILE A 67 -2.48 -4.30 12.16
N GLU A 68 -3.74 -4.73 12.24
CA GLU A 68 -4.62 -4.43 13.36
C GLU A 68 -3.97 -4.91 14.67
N PHE A 69 -3.84 -4.01 15.65
CA PHE A 69 -2.97 -4.19 16.82
C PHE A 69 -3.32 -5.49 17.57
N CYS A 70 -4.60 -5.81 17.70
CA CYS A 70 -5.10 -7.02 18.37
C CYS A 70 -4.72 -8.35 17.69
N TYR A 71 -4.20 -8.30 16.46
CA TYR A 71 -3.73 -9.45 15.69
C TYR A 71 -2.20 -9.50 15.53
N SER A 72 -1.46 -8.58 16.17
CA SER A 72 0.00 -8.50 16.04
C SER A 72 0.69 -9.84 16.31
N ILE A 73 0.27 -10.56 17.37
CA ILE A 73 0.86 -11.87 17.71
C ILE A 73 0.43 -12.98 16.75
N ASP A 74 -0.74 -12.92 16.12
CA ASP A 74 -1.08 -13.89 15.07
C ASP A 74 -0.08 -13.80 13.91
N PHE A 75 0.26 -12.58 13.48
CA PHE A 75 1.21 -12.36 12.39
C PHE A 75 2.66 -12.65 12.80
N LEU A 76 3.08 -12.26 14.01
CA LEU A 76 4.47 -12.40 14.46
C LEU A 76 4.76 -13.80 15.04
N GLY A 77 3.79 -14.41 15.70
CA GLY A 77 3.96 -15.55 16.60
C GLY A 77 4.36 -15.12 18.02
N GLU A 78 4.16 -16.01 18.98
CA GLU A 78 4.57 -15.84 20.38
C GLU A 78 6.10 -15.94 20.53
N PRO A 79 6.70 -15.38 21.60
CA PRO A 79 8.11 -15.62 21.91
C PRO A 79 8.42 -17.12 21.97
N ASN A 80 9.53 -17.53 21.35
CA ASN A 80 9.94 -18.93 21.15
C ASN A 80 9.03 -19.78 20.22
N SER A 81 7.93 -19.22 19.70
CA SER A 81 7.01 -19.88 18.77
C SER A 81 6.68 -18.92 17.60
N PRO A 82 7.67 -18.54 16.78
CA PRO A 82 7.47 -17.58 15.70
C PRO A 82 6.48 -18.11 14.65
N ASN A 83 5.73 -17.20 14.03
CA ASN A 83 4.93 -17.54 12.87
C ASN A 83 5.86 -17.70 11.65
N LEU A 84 6.27 -18.95 11.39
CA LEU A 84 7.20 -19.28 10.32
C LEU A 84 6.63 -18.98 8.93
N PHE A 85 5.31 -19.05 8.76
CA PHE A 85 4.65 -18.73 7.50
C PHE A 85 4.80 -17.24 7.18
N SER A 86 4.36 -16.35 8.08
CA SER A 86 4.54 -14.89 7.93
C SER A 86 6.02 -14.52 7.75
N ARG A 87 6.92 -15.12 8.53
CA ARG A 87 8.36 -14.90 8.40
C ARG A 87 8.87 -15.26 7.00
N GLN A 88 8.48 -16.41 6.47
CA GLN A 88 8.91 -16.86 5.15
C GLN A 88 8.35 -15.96 4.04
N LEU A 89 7.09 -15.53 4.15
CA LEU A 89 6.47 -14.62 3.20
C LEU A 89 7.23 -13.29 3.09
N LEU A 90 7.66 -12.72 4.21
CA LEU A 90 8.50 -11.52 4.25
C LEU A 90 9.92 -11.80 3.72
N GLN A 91 10.49 -12.97 4.05
CA GLN A 91 11.81 -13.37 3.57
C GLN A 91 11.87 -13.46 2.05
N ASN A 92 10.83 -13.97 1.38
CA ASN A 92 10.78 -14.00 -0.09
C ASN A 92 10.94 -12.60 -0.71
N VAL A 93 10.33 -11.56 -0.11
CA VAL A 93 10.40 -10.17 -0.59
C VAL A 93 11.83 -9.63 -0.46
N LYS A 94 12.47 -9.93 0.68
CA LYS A 94 13.86 -9.58 0.96
C LYS A 94 14.82 -10.29 0.02
N ASP A 95 14.58 -11.56 -0.29
CA ASP A 95 15.41 -12.34 -1.19
C ASP A 95 15.39 -11.79 -2.62
N ILE A 96 14.26 -11.20 -3.06
CA ILE A 96 14.12 -10.61 -4.40
C ILE A 96 14.74 -9.21 -4.48
N SER A 97 14.46 -8.33 -3.52
CA SER A 97 14.79 -6.90 -3.62
C SER A 97 15.88 -6.41 -2.67
N GLY A 98 16.25 -7.22 -1.68
CA GLY A 98 17.10 -6.81 -0.56
C GLY A 98 16.37 -6.02 0.54
N ALA A 99 15.10 -5.64 0.33
CA ALA A 99 14.33 -4.83 1.26
C ALA A 99 13.18 -5.62 1.91
N LEU A 100 12.89 -5.30 3.17
CA LEU A 100 11.72 -5.80 3.89
C LEU A 100 10.61 -4.75 3.89
N PRO A 101 9.34 -5.13 3.67
CA PRO A 101 8.21 -4.25 3.94
C PRO A 101 8.24 -3.77 5.39
N ILE A 102 7.78 -2.54 5.68
CA ILE A 102 7.57 -2.10 7.07
C ILE A 102 6.27 -2.69 7.60
N LEU A 103 6.25 -3.03 8.90
CA LEU A 103 5.05 -3.48 9.60
C LEU A 103 4.58 -2.38 10.58
N ARG A 104 3.44 -1.74 10.30
CA ARG A 104 2.77 -0.84 11.23
C ARG A 104 1.79 -1.63 12.09
N LEU A 105 2.00 -1.65 13.40
CA LEU A 105 1.06 -2.26 14.35
C LEU A 105 0.17 -1.14 14.89
N GLY A 106 -1.10 -1.13 14.50
CA GLY A 106 -1.99 0.00 14.79
C GLY A 106 -3.46 -0.31 14.54
N GLY A 107 -4.18 0.58 13.86
CA GLY A 107 -5.60 0.42 13.57
C GLY A 107 -6.47 0.72 14.79
N ASN A 108 -7.75 0.38 14.73
CA ASN A 108 -8.74 0.78 15.73
C ASN A 108 -8.43 0.26 17.14
N THR A 109 -7.81 -0.91 17.23
CA THR A 109 -7.51 -1.58 18.49
C THR A 109 -6.29 -1.01 19.20
N GLN A 110 -5.46 -0.19 18.55
CA GLN A 110 -4.38 0.52 19.22
C GLN A 110 -4.92 1.51 20.27
N ASP A 111 -6.03 2.17 19.96
CA ASP A 111 -6.70 3.12 20.87
C ASP A 111 -7.52 2.44 21.96
N LYS A 112 -7.52 1.10 21.98
CA LYS A 112 -8.10 0.27 23.03
C LYS A 112 -7.04 -0.51 23.80
N ALA A 113 -5.78 -0.44 23.37
CA ALA A 113 -4.66 -1.15 23.97
C ALA A 113 -4.19 -0.52 25.28
N THR A 114 -3.59 -1.32 26.17
CA THR A 114 -2.90 -0.83 27.36
C THR A 114 -1.74 -1.77 27.70
N PHE A 115 -0.58 -1.20 28.02
CA PHE A 115 0.59 -1.98 28.42
C PHE A 115 0.44 -2.56 29.83
N CYS A 116 0.79 -3.83 29.98
CA CYS A 116 0.83 -4.57 31.23
C CYS A 116 2.13 -5.40 31.32
N GLU A 117 3.11 -4.90 32.08
CA GLU A 117 4.47 -5.48 32.10
C GLU A 117 4.52 -6.96 32.51
N ASN A 118 3.68 -7.34 33.48
CA ASN A 118 3.66 -8.67 34.09
C ASN A 118 2.46 -9.52 33.65
N CYS A 119 1.74 -9.12 32.60
CA CYS A 119 0.69 -9.96 32.03
C CYS A 119 1.32 -11.23 31.43
N PRO A 120 0.69 -12.40 31.61
CA PRO A 120 1.26 -13.68 31.18
C PRO A 120 1.29 -13.82 29.66
N GLU A 121 0.31 -13.25 28.97
CA GLU A 121 0.17 -13.29 27.51
C GLU A 121 0.97 -12.14 26.88
N SER A 122 1.53 -12.36 25.69
CA SER A 122 2.16 -11.28 24.92
C SER A 122 1.13 -10.25 24.47
N LEU A 123 -0.06 -10.73 24.12
CA LEU A 123 -1.21 -9.96 23.68
C LEU A 123 -2.48 -10.68 24.12
N ASN A 124 -3.38 -9.97 24.79
CA ASN A 124 -4.69 -10.47 25.19
C ASN A 124 -5.76 -9.52 24.67
N SER A 125 -6.72 -10.07 23.94
CA SER A 125 -7.71 -9.31 23.17
C SER A 125 -9.12 -9.77 23.57
N THR A 126 -9.95 -8.84 24.04
CA THR A 126 -11.35 -9.11 24.40
C THR A 126 -12.27 -8.69 23.26
N TYR A 127 -13.16 -9.57 22.83
CA TYR A 127 -14.10 -9.34 21.73
C TYR A 127 -15.54 -9.34 22.22
N LYS A 128 -16.39 -8.49 21.61
CA LYS A 128 -17.85 -8.66 21.70
C LYS A 128 -18.28 -9.79 20.76
N PRO A 129 -19.37 -10.52 21.07
CA PRO A 129 -19.94 -11.49 20.14
C PRO A 129 -20.16 -10.88 18.75
N GLY A 130 -19.64 -11.53 17.71
CA GLY A 130 -19.77 -11.10 16.32
C GLY A 130 -18.82 -9.96 15.90
N SER A 131 -17.88 -9.53 16.75
CA SER A 131 -16.88 -8.52 16.40
C SER A 131 -15.56 -9.18 15.99
N THR A 132 -14.99 -8.71 14.89
CA THR A 132 -13.67 -9.08 14.35
C THR A 132 -12.57 -8.10 14.78
N GLU A 133 -12.87 -7.17 15.68
CA GLU A 133 -11.90 -6.26 16.28
C GLU A 133 -12.09 -6.29 17.79
N ALA A 134 -10.99 -6.24 18.53
CA ALA A 134 -11.06 -6.22 19.98
C ALA A 134 -11.73 -4.93 20.48
N ILE A 135 -12.46 -5.04 21.58
CA ILE A 135 -12.99 -3.89 22.33
C ILE A 135 -12.07 -3.46 23.47
N ASP A 136 -11.13 -4.32 23.86
CA ASP A 136 -10.12 -4.06 24.87
C ASP A 136 -8.91 -4.94 24.56
N VAL A 137 -7.70 -4.38 24.65
CA VAL A 137 -6.45 -5.11 24.41
C VAL A 137 -5.48 -4.81 25.55
N SER A 138 -4.84 -5.85 26.08
CA SER A 138 -3.66 -5.68 26.93
C SER A 138 -2.46 -6.38 26.28
N PHE A 139 -1.28 -5.80 26.44
CA PHE A 139 -0.06 -6.37 25.87
C PHE A 139 1.10 -6.23 26.84
N SER A 140 2.02 -7.19 26.79
CA SER A 140 3.15 -7.25 27.70
C SER A 140 4.47 -7.08 26.96
N LYS A 141 5.59 -7.23 27.69
CA LYS A 141 6.92 -7.28 27.08
C LYS A 141 7.07 -8.41 26.04
N GLY A 142 6.22 -9.43 26.08
CA GLY A 142 6.22 -10.53 25.12
C GLY A 142 6.00 -10.08 23.68
N LEU A 143 5.15 -9.06 23.45
CA LEU A 143 4.99 -8.47 22.10
C LEU A 143 6.29 -7.87 21.59
N PHE A 144 7.02 -7.14 22.43
CA PHE A 144 8.31 -6.56 22.05
C PHE A 144 9.38 -7.63 21.80
N THR A 145 9.40 -8.72 22.59
CA THR A 145 10.24 -9.88 22.33
C THR A 145 9.92 -10.49 20.97
N ALA A 146 8.65 -10.69 20.62
CA ALA A 146 8.25 -11.19 19.31
C ALA A 146 8.70 -10.25 18.16
N MET A 147 8.57 -8.93 18.31
CA MET A 147 9.06 -7.96 17.32
C MET A 147 10.61 -8.01 17.17
N ASN A 148 11.33 -8.31 18.24
CA ASN A 148 12.78 -8.45 18.21
C ASN A 148 13.24 -9.74 17.52
N GLU A 149 12.50 -10.85 17.71
CA GLU A 149 13.05 -12.18 17.44
C GLU A 149 12.29 -12.96 16.35
N ASN A 150 11.03 -12.61 16.10
CA ASN A 150 10.15 -13.49 15.34
C ASN A 150 10.11 -13.23 13.83
N MET A 151 10.53 -12.07 13.34
CA MET A 151 10.54 -11.71 11.91
C MET A 151 11.96 -11.76 11.31
N PRO A 152 12.13 -11.64 9.97
CA PRO A 152 13.45 -11.59 9.36
C PRO A 152 14.36 -10.52 10.00
N SER A 153 15.67 -10.75 9.92
CA SER A 153 16.64 -9.80 10.49
C SER A 153 16.45 -8.40 9.90
N LYS A 154 16.51 -7.39 10.77
CA LYS A 154 16.27 -5.97 10.46
C LYS A 154 14.83 -5.64 10.01
N GLN A 155 13.84 -6.46 10.38
CA GLN A 155 12.44 -6.06 10.25
C GLN A 155 12.21 -4.73 10.97
N GLU A 156 11.58 -3.79 10.27
CA GLU A 156 11.27 -2.46 10.74
C GLU A 156 9.78 -2.32 11.06
N TYR A 157 9.47 -1.48 12.06
CA TYR A 157 8.14 -1.29 12.60
C TYR A 157 7.75 0.17 12.75
N ILE A 158 6.47 0.45 12.54
CA ILE A 158 5.79 1.62 13.11
C ILE A 158 4.93 1.10 14.26
N PHE A 159 5.09 1.66 15.45
CA PHE A 159 4.40 1.17 16.65
C PHE A 159 3.35 2.16 17.14
N GLY A 160 2.10 1.71 17.15
CA GLY A 160 0.94 2.41 17.68
C GLY A 160 0.98 2.67 19.17
N LEU A 161 0.51 3.84 19.58
CA LEU A 161 0.32 4.29 20.95
C LEU A 161 -1.12 4.79 21.13
N ASN A 162 -1.68 4.52 22.29
CA ASN A 162 -3.07 4.82 22.58
C ASN A 162 -3.32 6.31 22.84
N LEU A 163 -4.14 6.95 21.99
CA LEU A 163 -4.70 8.29 22.19
C LEU A 163 -6.16 8.24 22.63
N GLY A 164 -6.90 7.21 22.22
CA GLY A 164 -8.33 7.02 22.45
C GLY A 164 -8.72 7.08 23.92
N ARG A 165 -7.91 6.50 24.82
CA ARG A 165 -8.11 6.52 26.28
C ARG A 165 -8.11 7.92 26.90
N ASN A 166 -7.66 8.93 26.16
CA ASN A 166 -7.57 10.32 26.63
C ASN A 166 -6.75 10.50 27.91
N ASP A 167 -5.75 9.64 28.14
CA ASP A 167 -4.81 9.75 29.24
C ASP A 167 -3.38 9.58 28.71
N ILE A 168 -2.59 10.65 28.80
CA ILE A 168 -1.19 10.66 28.34
C ILE A 168 -0.33 9.62 29.08
N ASN A 169 -0.71 9.24 30.31
CA ASN A 169 0.04 8.26 31.08
C ASN A 169 -0.04 6.86 30.46
N VAL A 170 -1.13 6.54 29.75
CA VAL A 170 -1.25 5.28 28.99
C VAL A 170 -0.22 5.26 27.86
N ALA A 171 -0.24 6.26 26.97
CA ALA A 171 0.74 6.38 25.88
C ALA A 171 2.18 6.45 26.40
N LYS A 172 2.42 7.12 27.53
CA LYS A 172 3.74 7.22 28.16
C LYS A 172 4.21 5.88 28.70
N ALA A 173 3.34 5.08 29.32
CA ALA A 173 3.67 3.75 29.80
C ALA A 173 4.03 2.81 28.63
N GLU A 174 3.24 2.85 27.55
CA GLU A 174 3.48 2.07 26.33
C GLU A 174 4.81 2.45 25.66
N LEU A 175 5.08 3.75 25.51
CA LEU A 175 6.32 4.24 24.93
C LEU A 175 7.55 3.92 25.78
N ASN A 176 7.44 4.04 27.11
CA ASN A 176 8.52 3.66 28.03
C ASN A 176 8.81 2.17 27.95
N ALA A 177 7.77 1.34 27.87
CA ALA A 177 7.92 -0.10 27.69
C ALA A 177 8.58 -0.44 26.35
N ALA A 178 8.12 0.16 25.25
CA ALA A 178 8.75 -0.01 23.95
C ALA A 178 10.22 0.43 23.99
N SER A 179 10.52 1.58 24.60
CA SER A 179 11.90 2.07 24.75
C SER A 179 12.79 1.13 25.56
N LYS A 180 12.22 0.40 26.52
CA LYS A 180 12.93 -0.54 27.39
C LYS A 180 13.12 -1.92 26.74
N TYR A 181 12.14 -2.41 25.99
CA TYR A 181 12.07 -3.82 25.56
C TYR A 181 12.19 -4.02 24.05
N LEU A 182 11.79 -3.04 23.23
CA LEU A 182 11.89 -3.13 21.77
C LEU A 182 13.26 -2.60 21.32
N ASP A 183 13.93 -3.33 20.43
CA ASP A 183 15.14 -2.87 19.76
C ASP A 183 14.81 -1.60 18.96
N GLN A 184 15.32 -0.47 19.45
CA GLN A 184 15.03 0.85 18.91
C GLN A 184 15.60 1.04 17.49
N SER A 185 16.55 0.21 17.06
CA SER A 185 17.04 0.22 15.68
C SER A 185 16.01 -0.31 14.68
N LYS A 186 14.97 -1.01 15.16
CA LYS A 186 13.86 -1.51 14.36
C LYS A 186 12.68 -0.55 14.29
N VAL A 187 12.70 0.56 15.02
CA VAL A 187 11.57 1.50 15.08
C VAL A 187 11.76 2.62 14.06
N VAL A 188 10.88 2.66 13.06
CA VAL A 188 10.81 3.73 12.07
C VAL A 188 10.22 4.98 12.71
N ALA A 189 9.08 4.81 13.38
CA ALA A 189 8.37 5.84 14.11
C ALA A 189 7.37 5.22 15.10
N TYR A 190 6.94 6.03 16.06
CA TYR A 190 5.73 5.78 16.85
C TYR A 190 4.54 6.50 16.20
N GLU A 191 3.34 6.03 16.44
CA GLU A 191 2.11 6.68 15.99
C GLU A 191 1.19 6.90 17.19
N LEU A 192 0.68 8.11 17.41
CA LEU A 192 -0.20 8.42 18.54
C LEU A 192 -1.65 8.56 18.06
N GLY A 193 -2.44 7.51 18.28
CA GLY A 193 -3.85 7.43 17.87
C GLY A 193 -4.07 7.01 16.42
N ASN A 194 -5.24 6.42 16.15
CA ASN A 194 -5.73 5.97 14.85
C ASN A 194 -6.99 6.77 14.48
N GLU A 195 -7.07 7.35 13.28
CA GLU A 195 -8.30 7.98 12.78
C GLU A 195 -8.97 8.92 13.79
N PRO A 196 -8.24 9.95 14.28
CA PRO A 196 -8.78 10.88 15.25
C PRO A 196 -10.05 11.59 14.73
N ASP A 197 -10.21 11.71 13.42
CA ASP A 197 -11.42 12.22 12.77
C ASP A 197 -12.68 11.36 13.03
N HIS A 198 -12.51 10.12 13.48
CA HIS A 198 -13.59 9.22 13.85
C HIS A 198 -13.87 9.16 15.36
N PHE A 199 -13.10 9.85 16.22
CA PHE A 199 -13.21 9.71 17.68
C PHE A 199 -14.56 10.11 18.29
N THR A 200 -15.37 10.87 17.55
CA THR A 200 -16.73 11.29 17.95
C THR A 200 -17.80 10.28 17.53
N TRP A 201 -17.47 9.29 16.69
CA TRP A 201 -18.47 8.33 16.24
C TRP A 201 -18.96 7.50 17.43
N PRO A 202 -20.27 7.17 17.48
CA PRO A 202 -20.84 6.39 18.58
C PRO A 202 -20.19 5.02 18.80
N SER A 203 -19.60 4.42 17.76
CA SER A 203 -18.89 3.15 17.83
C SER A 203 -17.58 3.23 18.62
N TYR A 204 -16.94 4.41 18.68
CA TYR A 204 -15.70 4.64 19.42
C TYR A 204 -15.97 5.41 20.72
N GLY A 205 -16.62 6.58 20.62
CA GLY A 205 -16.98 7.41 21.77
C GLY A 205 -15.78 7.93 22.56
N PHE A 206 -14.63 8.13 21.92
CA PHE A 206 -13.40 8.57 22.58
C PHE A 206 -13.40 10.07 22.90
N ARG A 207 -14.15 10.87 22.14
CA ARG A 207 -14.25 12.33 22.35
C ARG A 207 -15.69 12.83 22.14
N PRO A 208 -16.10 13.92 22.82
CA PRO A 208 -17.40 14.54 22.59
C PRO A 208 -17.51 15.22 21.23
N ASN A 209 -18.66 15.09 20.57
CA ASN A 209 -18.88 15.64 19.22
C ASN A 209 -18.88 17.17 19.13
N ASP A 210 -19.19 17.87 20.23
CA ASP A 210 -19.28 19.33 20.29
C ASP A 210 -17.94 20.04 20.47
N THR A 211 -16.89 19.30 20.87
CA THR A 211 -15.57 19.87 21.21
C THR A 211 -14.43 19.28 20.41
N TRP A 212 -14.62 18.11 19.80
CA TRP A 212 -13.59 17.48 19.00
C TRP A 212 -13.57 18.00 17.57
N SER A 213 -12.44 18.57 17.18
CA SER A 213 -12.16 19.18 15.88
C SER A 213 -10.68 18.98 15.55
N MET A 214 -10.29 19.31 14.33
CA MET A 214 -8.88 19.32 13.95
C MET A 214 -8.05 20.26 14.84
N ALA A 215 -8.61 21.42 15.21
CA ALA A 215 -7.96 22.35 16.13
C ALA A 215 -7.74 21.74 17.53
N ALA A 216 -8.73 21.02 18.07
CA ALA A 216 -8.59 20.34 19.35
C ALA A 216 -7.56 19.21 19.29
N TYR A 217 -7.56 18.42 18.21
CA TYR A 217 -6.56 17.37 17.99
C TYR A 217 -5.14 17.93 17.88
N VAL A 218 -4.94 19.00 17.11
CA VAL A 218 -3.64 19.68 17.00
C VAL A 218 -3.21 20.26 18.35
N GLN A 219 -4.12 20.87 19.12
CA GLN A 219 -3.80 21.38 20.45
C GLN A 219 -3.36 20.26 21.40
N GLN A 220 -4.12 19.15 21.45
CA GLN A 220 -3.79 18.01 22.30
C GLN A 220 -2.41 17.42 21.92
N THR A 221 -2.13 17.27 20.64
CA THR A 221 -0.86 16.71 20.16
C THR A 221 0.32 17.67 20.34
N LEU A 222 0.10 18.99 20.26
CA LEU A 222 1.10 20.01 20.61
C LEU A 222 1.50 19.94 22.09
N GLU A 223 0.58 19.56 22.97
CA GLU A 223 0.84 19.38 24.40
C GLU A 223 1.49 18.02 24.70
N TRP A 224 1.01 16.94 24.09
CA TRP A 224 1.38 15.57 24.45
C TRP A 224 2.69 15.12 23.81
N LEU A 225 2.87 15.37 22.51
CA LEU A 225 4.02 14.82 21.80
C LEU A 225 5.36 15.29 22.37
N PRO A 226 5.57 16.54 22.83
CA PRO A 226 6.83 16.91 23.49
C PRO A 226 7.16 16.05 24.71
N GLN A 227 6.15 15.62 25.47
CA GLN A 227 6.30 14.75 26.65
C GLN A 227 6.58 13.29 26.29
N LEU A 228 6.23 12.88 25.07
CA LEU A 228 6.50 11.56 24.50
C LEU A 228 7.75 11.56 23.58
N SER A 229 8.39 12.70 23.37
CA SER A 229 9.34 12.87 22.26
C SER A 229 10.77 12.41 22.51
N SER A 230 11.10 11.71 23.61
CA SER A 230 12.44 11.34 24.11
C SER A 230 13.47 10.84 23.06
N GLY A 231 13.89 11.72 22.15
CA GLY A 231 14.61 11.40 20.91
C GLY A 231 13.81 10.57 19.87
N LYS A 232 12.49 10.44 20.01
CA LYS A 232 11.67 9.52 19.19
C LYS A 232 11.02 10.23 18.01
N LYS A 233 10.90 9.51 16.89
CA LYS A 233 10.20 9.98 15.68
C LYS A 233 8.74 9.57 15.70
N PHE A 234 7.87 10.42 15.15
CA PHE A 234 6.44 10.19 15.10
C PHE A 234 5.87 10.27 13.68
N GLN A 235 4.93 9.35 13.42
CA GLN A 235 3.92 9.43 12.37
C GLN A 235 2.69 10.15 12.95
N TYR A 236 2.18 11.12 12.20
CA TYR A 236 1.12 12.03 12.64
C TYR A 236 -0.07 12.03 11.69
N GLY A 237 -1.27 12.22 12.24
CA GLY A 237 -2.52 12.38 11.50
C GLY A 237 -3.29 11.07 11.49
N SER A 238 -2.90 10.17 10.59
CA SER A 238 -3.61 8.90 10.34
C SER A 238 -5.11 9.14 10.15
N ILE A 239 -5.41 10.18 9.35
CA ILE A 239 -6.75 10.70 9.08
C ILE A 239 -7.45 9.80 8.05
N ALA A 240 -8.65 9.32 8.37
CA ALA A 240 -9.41 8.42 7.49
C ALA A 240 -10.17 9.14 6.38
N GLY A 241 -10.66 10.33 6.69
CA GLY A 241 -11.42 11.17 5.78
C GLY A 241 -10.64 11.48 4.52
N SER A 242 -11.27 11.21 3.36
CA SER A 242 -10.72 11.63 2.08
C SER A 242 -10.66 13.16 1.99
N PRO A 243 -9.54 13.76 1.54
CA PRO A 243 -9.43 15.21 1.37
C PRO A 243 -10.37 15.77 0.28
N ALA A 244 -11.01 14.91 -0.53
CA ALA A 244 -12.06 15.33 -1.47
C ALA A 244 -13.42 15.58 -0.78
N VAL A 245 -13.61 15.12 0.45
CA VAL A 245 -14.83 15.35 1.23
C VAL A 245 -14.60 16.55 2.15
N PRO A 246 -15.49 17.56 2.13
CA PRO A 246 -15.37 18.70 3.05
C PRO A 246 -15.31 18.26 4.51
N SER A 247 -14.18 18.54 5.16
CA SER A 247 -13.88 18.22 6.56
C SER A 247 -12.84 19.20 7.09
N ASP A 248 -12.82 19.46 8.39
CA ASP A 248 -11.72 20.19 9.04
C ASP A 248 -10.50 19.29 9.28
N PHE A 249 -10.69 17.97 9.38
CA PHE A 249 -9.60 17.00 9.51
C PHE A 249 -8.89 16.76 8.18
N THR A 250 -7.84 17.54 7.91
CA THR A 250 -6.89 17.37 6.80
C THR A 250 -5.46 17.61 7.30
N LEU A 251 -4.42 17.03 6.69
CA LEU A 251 -3.04 17.31 7.12
C LEU A 251 -2.64 18.73 6.73
N VAL A 252 -3.20 19.26 5.65
CA VAL A 252 -3.07 20.68 5.28
C VAL A 252 -3.52 21.58 6.43
N GLU A 253 -4.70 21.35 6.99
CA GLU A 253 -5.21 22.12 8.14
C GLU A 253 -4.35 21.90 9.39
N ALA A 254 -3.92 20.65 9.65
CA ALA A 254 -2.99 20.34 10.74
C ALA A 254 -1.74 21.23 10.73
N LEU A 255 -1.14 21.36 9.54
CA LEU A 255 0.07 22.13 9.34
C LEU A 255 -0.17 23.62 9.53
N GLN A 256 -1.33 24.13 9.11
CA GLN A 256 -1.73 25.53 9.35
C GLN A 256 -1.91 25.83 10.84
N LEU A 257 -2.48 24.89 11.59
CA LEU A 257 -2.70 24.97 13.03
C LEU A 257 -1.43 24.79 13.86
N GLY A 258 -0.34 24.31 13.25
CA GLY A 258 1.00 24.42 13.82
C GLY A 258 1.71 23.09 14.10
N VAL A 259 1.27 21.97 13.53
CA VAL A 259 1.95 20.68 13.64
C VAL A 259 3.42 20.75 13.22
N SER A 260 3.79 21.64 12.30
CA SER A 260 5.18 21.88 11.88
C SER A 260 6.14 22.36 13.00
N LYS A 261 5.60 22.77 14.16
CA LYS A 261 6.37 23.08 15.37
C LYS A 261 6.90 21.82 16.08
N LEU A 262 6.26 20.67 15.87
CA LEU A 262 6.63 19.37 16.45
C LEU A 262 7.76 18.74 15.64
N LYS A 263 9.01 18.97 16.06
CA LYS A 263 10.21 18.47 15.35
C LYS A 263 10.35 16.94 15.36
N GLN A 264 9.67 16.28 16.29
CA GLN A 264 9.57 14.83 16.38
C GLN A 264 8.64 14.23 15.32
N VAL A 265 7.74 15.02 14.72
CA VAL A 265 6.89 14.56 13.61
C VAL A 265 7.74 14.55 12.34
N THR A 266 8.07 13.34 11.87
CA THR A 266 8.88 13.14 10.66
C THR A 266 8.07 12.55 9.51
N ILE A 267 6.89 12.03 9.80
CA ILE A 267 5.98 11.42 8.83
C ILE A 267 4.57 12.01 9.03
N LEU A 268 3.95 12.47 7.94
CA LEU A 268 2.51 12.73 7.90
C LEU A 268 1.80 11.57 7.24
N SER A 269 0.62 11.22 7.75
CA SER A 269 -0.10 10.02 7.38
C SER A 269 -1.58 10.31 7.16
N SER A 270 -2.12 9.82 6.05
CA SER A 270 -3.56 9.67 5.82
C SER A 270 -3.89 8.20 5.62
N HIS A 271 -5.17 7.85 5.71
CA HIS A 271 -5.70 6.58 5.28
C HIS A 271 -6.59 6.76 4.05
N ALA A 272 -6.87 5.65 3.35
CA ALA A 272 -7.76 5.68 2.19
C ALA A 272 -8.39 4.31 1.93
N TYR A 273 -9.69 4.29 1.65
CA TYR A 273 -10.40 3.12 1.13
C TYR A 273 -11.38 3.56 0.04
N GLN A 274 -11.25 3.00 -1.17
CA GLN A 274 -12.05 3.43 -2.34
C GLN A 274 -13.54 3.10 -2.17
N GLY A 275 -13.85 2.04 -1.42
CA GLY A 275 -15.20 1.70 -1.01
C GLY A 275 -15.30 1.37 0.48
N ALA A 276 -16.49 0.96 0.92
CA ALA A 276 -16.73 0.51 2.28
C ALA A 276 -17.80 -0.59 2.32
N VAL A 277 -17.62 -1.60 3.17
CA VAL A 277 -18.63 -2.65 3.40
C VAL A 277 -19.24 -2.58 4.81
N CYS A 278 -19.11 -1.43 5.47
CA CYS A 278 -19.57 -1.23 6.85
C CYS A 278 -21.08 -1.38 7.04
N THR A 279 -21.86 -1.28 5.96
CA THR A 279 -23.31 -1.55 5.95
C THR A 279 -23.68 -2.34 4.68
N PRO A 280 -24.84 -3.03 4.64
CA PRO A 280 -25.32 -3.68 3.42
C PRO A 280 -25.46 -2.71 2.24
N ALA A 281 -25.89 -1.47 2.50
CA ALA A 281 -26.05 -0.44 1.47
C ALA A 281 -24.70 -0.02 0.86
N SER A 282 -23.68 0.22 1.69
CA SER A 282 -22.34 0.55 1.19
C SER A 282 -21.70 -0.65 0.48
N ALA A 283 -21.89 -1.87 1.00
CA ALA A 283 -21.37 -3.09 0.39
C ALA A 283 -21.96 -3.36 -1.01
N ALA A 284 -23.20 -2.94 -1.26
CA ALA A 284 -23.84 -3.04 -2.56
C ALA A 284 -23.19 -2.15 -3.63
N LEU A 285 -22.44 -1.11 -3.25
CA LEU A 285 -21.75 -0.17 -4.15
C LEU A 285 -20.31 -0.59 -4.50
N VAL A 286 -19.80 -1.64 -3.88
CA VAL A 286 -18.43 -2.12 -4.12
C VAL A 286 -18.45 -3.13 -5.27
N HIS A 287 -18.05 -2.69 -6.46
CA HIS A 287 -18.07 -3.48 -7.70
C HIS A 287 -16.66 -3.67 -8.26
N MET A 288 -16.35 -4.85 -8.81
CA MET A 288 -15.03 -5.18 -9.35
C MET A 288 -14.59 -4.19 -10.43
N GLU A 289 -15.55 -3.78 -11.26
CA GLU A 289 -15.43 -2.84 -12.37
C GLU A 289 -14.77 -1.52 -11.95
N ASP A 290 -15.04 -1.04 -10.73
CA ASP A 290 -14.46 0.20 -10.21
C ASP A 290 -12.99 0.04 -9.80
N TYR A 291 -12.56 -1.17 -9.43
CA TYR A 291 -11.19 -1.46 -9.00
C TYR A 291 -10.29 -1.80 -10.19
N VAL A 292 -10.84 -2.41 -11.24
CA VAL A 292 -10.07 -2.71 -12.46
C VAL A 292 -10.12 -1.58 -13.49
N ASN A 293 -10.71 -0.44 -13.15
CA ASN A 293 -10.68 0.77 -13.96
C ASN A 293 -9.52 1.68 -13.53
N HIS A 294 -8.42 1.66 -14.26
CA HIS A 294 -7.23 2.46 -13.99
C HIS A 294 -7.54 3.96 -13.90
N LEU A 295 -8.41 4.49 -14.75
CA LEU A 295 -8.79 5.91 -14.72
C LEU A 295 -9.64 6.26 -13.48
N HIS A 296 -10.34 5.29 -12.90
CA HIS A 296 -11.00 5.45 -11.62
C HIS A 296 -9.97 5.54 -10.47
N THR A 297 -8.97 4.64 -10.43
CA THR A 297 -7.82 4.73 -9.51
C THR A 297 -7.18 6.12 -9.56
N VAL A 298 -6.86 6.60 -10.77
CA VAL A 298 -6.22 7.90 -10.98
C VAL A 298 -7.05 9.05 -10.41
N ARG A 299 -8.35 9.07 -10.70
CA ARG A 299 -9.27 10.13 -10.23
C ARG A 299 -9.45 10.12 -8.73
N TYR A 300 -9.67 8.95 -8.13
CA TYR A 300 -9.89 8.83 -6.69
C TYR A 300 -8.68 9.33 -5.90
N TYR A 301 -7.48 8.86 -6.28
CA TYR A 301 -6.27 9.16 -5.52
C TYR A 301 -5.63 10.53 -5.84
N ALA A 302 -6.07 11.19 -6.92
CA ALA A 302 -5.68 12.59 -7.17
C ALA A 302 -6.11 13.55 -6.05
N ALA A 303 -7.07 13.18 -5.21
CA ALA A 303 -7.47 13.97 -4.05
C ALA A 303 -6.33 14.19 -3.04
N TYR A 304 -5.38 13.24 -2.94
CA TYR A 304 -4.29 13.28 -1.96
C TYR A 304 -3.08 14.10 -2.40
N ILE A 305 -3.11 14.66 -3.61
CA ILE A 305 -2.04 15.51 -4.16
C ILE A 305 -1.67 16.66 -3.21
N GLY A 306 -2.69 17.33 -2.66
CA GLY A 306 -2.48 18.45 -1.72
C GLY A 306 -1.81 18.00 -0.43
N GLU A 307 -2.22 16.86 0.12
CA GLU A 307 -1.66 16.27 1.35
C GLU A 307 -0.19 15.87 1.16
N ILE A 308 0.12 15.21 0.04
CA ILE A 308 1.50 14.84 -0.33
C ILE A 308 2.35 16.10 -0.46
N ALA A 309 1.90 17.08 -1.25
CA ALA A 309 2.64 18.32 -1.46
C ALA A 309 2.88 19.08 -0.15
N ALA A 310 1.90 19.08 0.77
CA ALA A 310 2.04 19.73 2.06
C ALA A 310 3.15 19.09 2.91
N ALA A 311 3.19 17.75 3.01
CA ALA A 311 4.27 17.03 3.68
C ALA A 311 5.65 17.32 3.03
N LYS A 312 5.72 17.20 1.70
CA LYS A 312 6.97 17.40 0.95
C LYS A 312 7.52 18.83 1.04
N SER A 313 6.64 19.83 1.14
CA SER A 313 7.06 21.24 1.29
C SER A 313 7.87 21.51 2.56
N LEU A 314 7.75 20.62 3.56
CA LEU A 314 8.49 20.67 4.82
C LEU A 314 9.63 19.63 4.89
N GLY A 315 9.89 18.90 3.79
CA GLY A 315 10.86 17.81 3.76
C GLY A 315 10.46 16.59 4.58
N LEU A 316 9.16 16.45 4.90
CA LEU A 316 8.63 15.31 5.65
C LEU A 316 8.31 14.14 4.72
N THR A 317 8.31 12.94 5.29
CA THR A 317 7.80 11.74 4.65
C THR A 317 6.27 11.78 4.65
N TYR A 318 5.65 11.26 3.59
CA TYR A 318 4.22 11.06 3.46
C TYR A 318 3.91 9.57 3.33
N HIS A 319 3.09 9.05 4.24
CA HIS A 319 2.56 7.70 4.17
C HIS A 319 1.06 7.72 3.86
N MET A 320 0.63 6.74 3.09
CA MET A 320 -0.71 6.20 3.31
C MET A 320 -0.61 5.18 4.43
N GLY A 321 -0.87 5.60 5.67
CA GLY A 321 -0.59 4.87 6.92
C GLY A 321 -1.44 3.62 7.15
N GLU A 322 -2.60 3.59 6.52
CA GLU A 322 -3.51 2.46 6.49
C GLU A 322 -4.39 2.59 5.25
N THR A 323 -4.55 1.52 4.49
CA THR A 323 -5.39 1.54 3.30
C THR A 323 -5.71 0.13 2.86
N SER A 324 -6.79 -0.03 2.12
CA SER A 324 -6.98 -1.18 1.27
C SER A 324 -8.13 -0.92 0.28
N SER A 325 -8.61 -1.97 -0.37
CA SER A 325 -9.70 -1.88 -1.35
C SER A 325 -10.96 -1.20 -0.78
N ALA A 326 -11.62 -1.85 0.17
CA ALA A 326 -12.81 -1.33 0.83
C ALA A 326 -12.70 -1.42 2.36
N ALA A 327 -13.11 -0.35 3.06
CA ALA A 327 -13.13 -0.28 4.52
C ALA A 327 -14.07 -1.32 5.13
N CYS A 328 -13.90 -1.61 6.41
CA CYS A 328 -14.59 -2.68 7.15
C CYS A 328 -14.27 -4.08 6.58
N HIS A 329 -12.97 -4.37 6.44
CA HIS A 329 -12.41 -5.71 6.15
C HIS A 329 -12.51 -6.18 4.69
N GLY A 330 -13.08 -5.36 3.81
CA GLY A 330 -13.12 -5.62 2.37
C GLY A 330 -14.31 -6.48 1.94
N LYS A 331 -14.44 -6.72 0.64
CA LYS A 331 -15.54 -7.49 0.06
C LYS A 331 -15.04 -8.80 -0.54
N ASP A 332 -15.58 -9.92 -0.06
CA ASP A 332 -15.32 -11.22 -0.67
C ASP A 332 -15.67 -11.23 -2.16
N GLY A 333 -14.78 -11.77 -3.00
CA GLY A 333 -14.95 -11.78 -4.46
C GLY A 333 -14.61 -10.45 -5.14
N VAL A 334 -14.22 -9.42 -4.37
CA VAL A 334 -13.60 -8.20 -4.92
C VAL A 334 -12.20 -8.03 -4.35
N SER A 335 -12.11 -7.86 -3.03
CA SER A 335 -10.88 -7.56 -2.30
C SER A 335 -9.84 -8.68 -2.34
N ASN A 336 -10.25 -9.95 -2.33
CA ASN A 336 -9.37 -11.14 -2.31
C ASN A 336 -9.22 -11.79 -3.70
N THR A 337 -9.17 -11.01 -4.79
CA THR A 337 -9.11 -11.54 -6.15
C THR A 337 -7.92 -11.02 -6.95
N MET A 338 -7.67 -11.58 -8.15
CA MET A 338 -6.71 -11.04 -9.12
C MET A 338 -7.00 -9.57 -9.48
N GLY A 339 -8.27 -9.19 -9.65
CA GLY A 339 -8.66 -7.79 -9.90
C GLY A 339 -8.26 -6.88 -8.74
N GLY A 340 -8.52 -7.31 -7.50
CA GLY A 340 -8.05 -6.61 -6.30
C GLY A 340 -6.53 -6.51 -6.23
N LEU A 341 -5.80 -7.55 -6.62
CA LEU A 341 -4.33 -7.54 -6.70
C LEU A 341 -3.80 -6.56 -7.76
N LEU A 342 -4.39 -6.53 -8.95
CA LEU A 342 -4.01 -5.57 -9.99
C LEU A 342 -4.26 -4.14 -9.54
N TRP A 343 -5.40 -3.88 -8.90
CA TRP A 343 -5.69 -2.60 -8.27
C TRP A 343 -4.63 -2.23 -7.22
N THR A 344 -4.23 -3.16 -6.34
CA THR A 344 -3.18 -2.92 -5.34
C THR A 344 -1.87 -2.46 -5.98
N ILE A 345 -1.46 -3.06 -7.11
CA ILE A 345 -0.25 -2.66 -7.84
C ILE A 345 -0.45 -1.31 -8.52
N ASP A 346 -1.57 -1.11 -9.22
CA ASP A 346 -1.88 0.12 -9.95
C ASP A 346 -1.92 1.34 -9.03
N TYR A 347 -2.72 1.24 -7.96
CA TYR A 347 -2.81 2.23 -6.91
C TYR A 347 -1.44 2.58 -6.34
N SER A 348 -0.63 1.56 -6.01
CA SER A 348 0.69 1.77 -5.42
C SER A 348 1.62 2.54 -6.35
N PHE A 349 1.67 2.14 -7.61
CA PHE A 349 2.56 2.73 -8.59
C PHE A 349 2.09 4.13 -8.98
N TYR A 350 0.78 4.35 -9.10
CA TYR A 350 0.21 5.68 -9.30
C TYR A 350 0.58 6.63 -8.17
N MET A 351 0.36 6.26 -6.90
CA MET A 351 0.71 7.12 -5.77
C MET A 351 2.20 7.43 -5.69
N ALA A 352 3.07 6.45 -6.01
CA ALA A 352 4.50 6.70 -6.09
C ALA A 352 4.84 7.77 -7.15
N THR A 353 4.11 7.81 -8.27
CA THR A 353 4.28 8.86 -9.30
C THR A 353 3.80 10.24 -8.84
N LEU A 354 2.95 10.32 -7.81
CA LEU A 354 2.56 11.56 -7.13
C LEU A 354 3.55 12.00 -6.05
N GLY A 355 4.58 11.19 -5.76
CA GLY A 355 5.63 11.48 -4.78
C GLY A 355 5.36 10.98 -3.36
N LEU A 356 4.38 10.08 -3.18
CA LEU A 356 4.19 9.36 -1.91
C LEU A 356 5.37 8.43 -1.63
N ASP A 357 5.76 8.27 -0.35
CA ASP A 357 6.90 7.44 0.03
C ASP A 357 6.53 5.98 0.31
N ARG A 358 5.36 5.74 0.93
CA ARG A 358 4.97 4.42 1.39
C ARG A 358 3.47 4.25 1.57
N ILE A 359 3.00 3.05 1.29
CA ILE A 359 1.63 2.60 1.47
C ILE A 359 1.64 1.41 2.41
N LEU A 360 0.85 1.48 3.47
CA LEU A 360 0.72 0.43 4.47
C LEU A 360 -0.65 -0.23 4.33
N PHE A 361 -0.71 -1.30 3.53
CA PHE A 361 -1.94 -2.03 3.30
C PHE A 361 -2.40 -2.71 4.58
N HIS A 362 -3.65 -2.50 4.97
CA HIS A 362 -4.16 -3.00 6.24
C HIS A 362 -4.43 -4.51 6.20
N ASN A 363 -4.20 -5.17 7.33
CA ASN A 363 -4.30 -6.61 7.50
C ASN A 363 -4.88 -6.91 8.87
N GLY A 364 -5.66 -7.98 8.91
CA GLY A 364 -6.14 -8.62 10.13
C GLY A 364 -6.33 -10.11 9.88
N ARG A 365 -7.03 -10.75 10.81
CA ARG A 365 -7.30 -12.19 10.80
C ARG A 365 -8.79 -12.45 10.58
N GLY A 366 -9.11 -13.52 9.85
CA GLY A 366 -10.48 -13.93 9.57
C GLY A 366 -11.08 -13.18 8.39
N ASP A 367 -12.11 -12.37 8.63
CA ASP A 367 -12.95 -11.75 7.59
C ASP A 367 -12.29 -10.57 6.86
N TYR A 368 -10.98 -10.40 7.00
CA TYR A 368 -10.17 -9.39 6.31
C TYR A 368 -9.85 -9.86 4.90
N PHE A 369 -10.85 -9.79 4.01
CA PHE A 369 -10.73 -10.18 2.60
C PHE A 369 -9.65 -9.41 1.84
N TYR A 370 -9.21 -8.25 2.32
CA TYR A 370 -8.09 -7.54 1.69
C TYR A 370 -6.72 -7.85 2.30
N SER A 371 -6.64 -8.64 3.38
CA SER A 371 -5.36 -9.02 3.99
C SER A 371 -4.50 -9.70 2.93
N PHE A 372 -3.19 -9.47 2.97
CA PHE A 372 -2.26 -10.11 2.05
C PHE A 372 -2.14 -11.61 2.35
N TRP A 373 -2.28 -12.00 3.62
CA TRP A 373 -2.37 -13.40 4.02
C TRP A 373 -3.12 -13.55 5.34
N GLU A 374 -3.63 -14.76 5.55
CA GLU A 374 -4.16 -15.26 6.82
C GLU A 374 -3.03 -15.97 7.58
N PRO A 375 -2.58 -15.46 8.74
CA PRO A 375 -1.34 -15.91 9.38
C PRO A 375 -1.43 -17.24 10.14
N VAL A 376 -2.56 -17.55 10.77
CA VAL A 376 -2.71 -18.75 11.64
C VAL A 376 -3.98 -19.55 11.37
N GLY A 377 -4.76 -19.13 10.37
CA GLY A 377 -6.03 -19.75 10.02
C GLY A 377 -7.23 -19.01 10.60
N GLY A 378 -8.27 -18.86 9.78
CA GLY A 378 -9.55 -18.27 10.17
C GLY A 378 -10.23 -19.12 11.25
N VAL A 379 -11.00 -18.48 12.13
CA VAL A 379 -11.73 -19.18 13.21
C VAL A 379 -13.12 -19.64 12.77
N ASN A 380 -13.73 -19.00 11.77
CA ASN A 380 -15.07 -19.33 11.26
C ASN A 380 -15.24 -18.84 9.81
N PRO A 381 -15.16 -19.72 8.79
CA PRO A 381 -14.84 -21.13 8.89
C PRO A 381 -13.36 -21.36 9.26
N PRO A 382 -13.02 -22.51 9.89
CA PRO A 382 -11.63 -22.92 10.07
C PRO A 382 -10.91 -23.00 8.73
N THR A 383 -9.89 -22.16 8.54
CA THR A 383 -8.99 -22.25 7.37
C THR A 383 -7.57 -22.48 7.87
N SER A 384 -6.69 -23.03 7.01
CA SER A 384 -5.26 -23.03 7.29
C SER A 384 -4.66 -21.65 6.98
N ALA A 385 -3.46 -21.37 7.48
CA ALA A 385 -2.69 -20.22 7.00
C ALA A 385 -2.57 -20.28 5.47
N HIS A 386 -2.77 -19.15 4.80
CA HIS A 386 -2.72 -19.06 3.34
C HIS A 386 -2.50 -17.62 2.91
N ILE A 387 -1.99 -17.41 1.70
CA ILE A 387 -1.95 -16.09 1.10
C ILE A 387 -3.29 -15.77 0.44
N ASN A 388 -3.65 -14.49 0.40
CA ASN A 388 -4.58 -13.96 -0.58
C ASN A 388 -3.81 -13.46 -1.81
N PRO A 389 -4.46 -13.24 -2.97
CA PRO A 389 -3.79 -12.74 -4.17
C PRO A 389 -2.91 -11.51 -3.93
N GLN A 390 -3.34 -10.60 -3.06
CA GLN A 390 -2.69 -9.32 -2.75
C GLN A 390 -1.23 -9.48 -2.34
N TYR A 391 -0.84 -10.61 -1.72
CA TYR A 391 0.56 -10.89 -1.38
C TYR A 391 1.50 -10.81 -2.59
N TYR A 392 1.05 -11.19 -3.78
CA TYR A 392 1.86 -11.10 -5.00
C TYR A 392 2.23 -9.67 -5.37
N SER A 393 1.55 -8.65 -4.86
CA SER A 393 1.94 -7.25 -5.06
C SER A 393 3.29 -6.94 -4.42
N LEU A 394 3.62 -7.56 -3.27
CA LEU A 394 4.94 -7.43 -2.65
C LEU A 394 6.03 -8.00 -3.54
N LEU A 395 5.81 -9.20 -4.10
CA LEU A 395 6.77 -9.86 -4.99
C LEU A 395 6.94 -9.12 -6.32
N PHE A 396 5.83 -8.59 -6.85
CA PHE A 396 5.82 -7.78 -8.07
C PHE A 396 6.63 -6.50 -7.86
N HIS A 397 6.32 -5.74 -6.81
CA HIS A 397 7.06 -4.53 -6.47
C HIS A 397 8.54 -4.82 -6.22
N ALA A 398 8.86 -5.85 -5.42
CA ALA A 398 10.24 -6.27 -5.16
C ALA A 398 11.01 -6.57 -6.46
N SER A 399 10.37 -7.26 -7.41
CA SER A 399 10.99 -7.57 -8.70
C SER A 399 11.12 -6.35 -9.61
N ALA A 400 10.19 -5.39 -9.51
CA ALA A 400 10.24 -4.13 -10.26
C ALA A 400 11.46 -3.28 -9.85
N ILE A 401 11.84 -3.31 -8.57
CA ILE A 401 13.00 -2.58 -8.04
C ILE A 401 14.29 -3.41 -7.95
N ALA A 402 14.21 -4.74 -8.09
CA ALA A 402 15.36 -5.63 -7.94
C ALA A 402 16.55 -5.20 -8.83
N GLY A 403 17.73 -5.13 -8.23
CA GLY A 403 18.97 -4.70 -8.88
C GLY A 403 19.11 -3.20 -9.12
N LEU A 404 18.24 -2.35 -8.56
CA LEU A 404 18.25 -0.90 -8.73
C LEU A 404 18.54 -0.17 -7.41
N ASP A 405 19.62 0.61 -7.36
CA ASP A 405 20.04 1.33 -6.13
C ASP A 405 19.14 2.52 -5.78
N SER A 406 18.68 3.28 -6.78
CA SER A 406 17.83 4.45 -6.60
C SER A 406 16.75 4.48 -7.67
N PRO A 407 15.78 3.52 -7.59
CA PRO A 407 14.75 3.42 -8.60
C PRO A 407 13.85 4.65 -8.58
N ARG A 408 13.40 5.04 -9.77
CA ARG A 408 12.45 6.12 -9.97
C ARG A 408 11.34 5.66 -10.88
N ILE A 409 10.13 6.18 -10.70
CA ILE A 409 8.94 5.80 -11.46
C ILE A 409 8.35 7.00 -12.18
N HIS A 410 7.90 6.79 -13.42
CA HIS A 410 7.17 7.78 -14.21
C HIS A 410 5.96 7.12 -14.85
N ARG A 411 4.80 7.77 -14.74
CA ARG A 411 3.56 7.33 -15.41
C ARG A 411 3.54 7.84 -16.85
N VAL A 412 3.36 6.96 -17.82
CA VAL A 412 3.29 7.33 -19.25
C VAL A 412 1.83 7.61 -19.63
N ALA A 413 1.28 8.67 -19.04
CA ALA A 413 -0.16 8.90 -18.94
C ALA A 413 -0.92 9.00 -20.28
N HIS A 414 -0.27 9.41 -21.37
CA HIS A 414 -0.91 9.50 -22.69
C HIS A 414 -1.17 8.14 -23.34
N LEU A 415 -0.57 7.05 -22.83
CA LEU A 415 -0.82 5.68 -23.28
C LEU A 415 -1.89 4.97 -22.44
N ASP A 416 -2.26 5.52 -21.29
CA ASP A 416 -3.21 4.89 -20.39
C ASP A 416 -4.62 4.87 -20.99
N THR A 417 -5.33 3.78 -20.72
CA THR A 417 -6.77 3.65 -20.97
C THR A 417 -7.46 3.29 -19.66
N HIS A 418 -8.79 3.08 -19.69
CA HIS A 418 -9.49 2.59 -18.51
C HIS A 418 -9.01 1.20 -18.06
N ASP A 419 -8.45 0.40 -18.97
CA ASP A 419 -8.03 -0.99 -18.76
C ASP A 419 -6.52 -1.24 -18.97
N LEU A 420 -5.73 -0.19 -19.21
CA LEU A 420 -4.26 -0.26 -19.34
C LEU A 420 -3.57 0.86 -18.57
N ALA A 421 -2.58 0.47 -17.77
CA ALA A 421 -1.71 1.39 -17.04
C ALA A 421 -0.23 1.18 -17.44
N HIS A 422 0.51 2.27 -17.66
CA HIS A 422 1.90 2.24 -18.11
C HIS A 422 2.83 3.00 -17.16
N TYR A 423 3.79 2.26 -16.57
CA TYR A 423 4.78 2.82 -15.66
C TYR A 423 6.21 2.52 -16.14
N ALA A 424 7.02 3.57 -16.29
CA ALA A 424 8.42 3.49 -16.63
C ALA A 424 9.29 3.57 -15.37
N ILE A 425 10.21 2.62 -15.19
CA ILE A 425 11.11 2.54 -14.04
C ILE A 425 12.54 2.82 -14.48
N TYR A 426 13.19 3.76 -13.80
CA TYR A 426 14.52 4.26 -14.10
C TYR A 426 15.50 3.93 -12.99
N SER A 427 16.78 3.89 -13.35
CA SER A 427 17.89 4.11 -12.42
C SER A 427 18.77 5.23 -12.97
N GLY A 428 18.87 6.32 -12.21
CA GLY A 428 19.36 7.60 -12.74
C GLY A 428 18.54 8.07 -13.94
N ASN A 429 19.20 8.37 -15.05
CA ASN A 429 18.56 8.80 -16.31
C ASN A 429 18.29 7.66 -17.30
N GLN A 430 18.50 6.41 -16.90
CA GLN A 430 18.35 5.24 -17.77
C GLN A 430 17.05 4.52 -17.47
N LEU A 431 16.22 4.31 -18.50
CA LEU A 431 15.09 3.40 -18.42
C LEU A 431 15.62 1.99 -18.20
N LYS A 432 15.12 1.31 -17.16
CA LYS A 432 15.52 -0.04 -16.81
C LYS A 432 14.39 -1.04 -17.06
N LYS A 433 13.18 -0.68 -16.65
CA LYS A 433 12.01 -1.56 -16.77
C LYS A 433 10.78 -0.78 -17.18
N MET A 434 9.84 -1.44 -17.85
CA MET A 434 8.47 -0.99 -18.01
C MET A 434 7.55 -1.94 -17.27
N VAL A 435 6.54 -1.39 -16.63
CA VAL A 435 5.44 -2.11 -16.01
C VAL A 435 4.17 -1.79 -16.76
N ILE A 436 3.47 -2.83 -17.19
CA ILE A 436 2.18 -2.71 -17.89
C ILE A 436 1.17 -3.59 -17.17
N LEU A 437 0.04 -3.00 -16.82
CA LEU A 437 -1.10 -3.72 -16.23
C LEU A 437 -2.22 -3.72 -17.26
N ASN A 438 -2.70 -4.90 -17.63
CA ASN A 438 -3.93 -5.07 -18.37
C ASN A 438 -5.03 -5.46 -17.37
N THR A 439 -5.80 -4.46 -16.96
CA THR A 439 -6.87 -4.59 -15.98
C THR A 439 -8.21 -4.91 -16.64
N HIS A 440 -8.25 -5.28 -17.92
CA HIS A 440 -9.48 -5.71 -18.57
C HIS A 440 -10.14 -6.85 -17.77
N LEU A 441 -11.39 -6.61 -17.37
CA LEU A 441 -12.25 -7.59 -16.71
C LEU A 441 -12.48 -8.80 -17.63
N HIS A 442 -12.08 -9.97 -17.16
CA HIS A 442 -12.35 -11.27 -17.75
C HIS A 442 -12.82 -12.21 -16.66
N ASN A 443 -14.08 -12.64 -16.70
CA ASN A 443 -14.68 -13.50 -15.68
C ASN A 443 -14.57 -15.02 -16.00
N GLY A 444 -14.03 -15.39 -17.17
CA GLY A 444 -13.83 -16.78 -17.59
C GLY A 444 -15.07 -17.51 -18.11
N THR A 445 -16.19 -16.82 -18.41
CA THR A 445 -17.48 -17.49 -18.69
C THR A 445 -17.79 -17.74 -20.18
N THR A 446 -16.80 -18.10 -21.02
CA THR A 446 -16.86 -18.70 -22.39
C THR A 446 -16.15 -17.94 -23.52
N GLU A 447 -15.77 -16.68 -23.34
CA GLU A 447 -15.03 -15.94 -24.36
C GLU A 447 -13.52 -16.23 -24.30
N SER A 448 -12.84 -16.15 -25.45
CA SER A 448 -11.37 -16.15 -25.49
C SER A 448 -10.85 -15.01 -24.62
N ARG A 449 -9.91 -15.29 -23.72
CA ARG A 449 -9.32 -14.29 -22.83
C ARG A 449 -8.76 -13.13 -23.69
N PRO A 450 -9.27 -11.90 -23.54
CA PRO A 450 -8.78 -10.78 -24.34
C PRO A 450 -7.28 -10.58 -24.17
N VAL A 451 -6.61 -10.12 -25.22
CA VAL A 451 -5.17 -9.88 -25.24
C VAL A 451 -4.94 -8.47 -25.80
N LYS A 452 -3.92 -7.79 -25.29
CA LYS A 452 -3.43 -6.53 -25.84
C LYS A 452 -2.04 -6.78 -26.42
N HIS A 453 -1.84 -6.45 -27.68
CA HIS A 453 -0.57 -6.57 -28.39
C HIS A 453 0.21 -5.25 -28.27
N ILE A 454 1.22 -5.23 -27.40
CA ILE A 454 1.95 -4.01 -27.04
C ILE A 454 3.33 -3.98 -27.71
N ASP A 455 3.53 -3.08 -28.66
CA ASP A 455 4.84 -2.87 -29.29
C ASP A 455 5.74 -1.96 -28.42
N LEU A 456 6.81 -2.53 -27.89
CA LEU A 456 7.82 -1.88 -27.05
C LEU A 456 9.14 -1.66 -27.81
N SER A 457 9.20 -2.02 -29.09
CA SER A 457 10.39 -1.85 -29.92
C SER A 457 10.89 -0.41 -30.03
N PRO A 458 10.06 0.66 -29.95
CA PRO A 458 10.56 2.03 -29.98
C PRO A 458 11.44 2.40 -28.77
N ILE A 459 11.28 1.73 -27.62
CA ILE A 459 12.00 2.08 -26.38
C ILE A 459 13.02 1.03 -25.93
N PHE A 460 12.77 -0.26 -26.20
CA PHE A 460 13.67 -1.36 -25.81
C PHE A 460 14.31 -2.09 -27.00
N GLY A 461 13.91 -1.77 -28.23
CA GLY A 461 14.26 -2.57 -29.40
C GLY A 461 13.50 -3.90 -29.43
N LYS A 462 13.88 -4.78 -30.35
CA LYS A 462 13.12 -6.01 -30.62
C LYS A 462 13.31 -7.10 -29.56
N THR A 463 14.39 -7.05 -28.79
CA THR A 463 14.76 -8.10 -27.84
C THR A 463 14.57 -7.64 -26.40
N MET A 464 13.67 -8.30 -25.68
CA MET A 464 13.32 -7.98 -24.30
C MET A 464 13.05 -9.25 -23.49
N LYS A 465 13.11 -9.11 -22.17
CA LYS A 465 12.69 -10.13 -21.20
C LYS A 465 11.40 -9.68 -20.53
N VAL A 466 10.48 -10.62 -20.30
CA VAL A 466 9.19 -10.37 -19.66
C VAL A 466 8.99 -11.32 -18.49
N LYS A 467 8.61 -10.80 -17.33
CA LYS A 467 8.12 -11.59 -16.20
C LYS A 467 6.65 -11.27 -15.94
N ARG A 468 5.83 -12.30 -15.82
CA ARG A 468 4.37 -12.19 -15.77
C ARG A 468 3.81 -12.47 -14.38
N LEU A 469 2.85 -11.66 -13.98
CA LEU A 469 1.89 -11.95 -12.93
C LEU A 469 0.56 -12.29 -13.60
N SER A 470 0.16 -13.56 -13.55
CA SER A 470 -1.04 -14.03 -14.25
C SER A 470 -1.91 -14.91 -13.36
N ALA A 471 -3.20 -14.96 -13.66
CA ALA A 471 -4.20 -15.81 -13.01
C ALA A 471 -5.20 -16.31 -14.06
N PRO A 472 -6.09 -17.27 -13.73
CA PRO A 472 -7.09 -17.77 -14.67
C PRO A 472 -8.08 -16.70 -15.17
N ASN A 473 -8.50 -15.78 -14.30
CA ASN A 473 -9.48 -14.73 -14.60
C ASN A 473 -9.43 -13.63 -13.51
N THR A 474 -10.18 -12.52 -13.68
CA THR A 474 -10.17 -11.36 -12.76
C THR A 474 -10.65 -11.70 -11.36
N ILE A 475 -11.66 -12.55 -11.24
CA ILE A 475 -12.29 -12.89 -9.96
C ILE A 475 -11.61 -14.07 -9.25
N ALA A 476 -10.50 -14.56 -9.82
CA ALA A 476 -9.76 -15.68 -9.27
C ALA A 476 -9.17 -15.31 -7.89
N LYS A 477 -9.47 -16.14 -6.89
CA LYS A 477 -8.89 -16.06 -5.53
C LYS A 477 -7.63 -16.92 -5.37
N ALA A 478 -7.35 -17.78 -6.34
CA ALA A 478 -6.24 -18.73 -6.35
C ALA A 478 -5.74 -18.97 -7.78
N GLY A 479 -4.59 -19.64 -7.91
CA GLY A 479 -3.98 -19.94 -9.21
C GLY A 479 -3.14 -18.81 -9.79
N MET A 480 -2.85 -17.77 -9.00
CA MET A 480 -1.89 -16.74 -9.38
C MET A 480 -0.50 -17.35 -9.53
N THR A 481 0.24 -16.89 -10.53
CA THR A 481 1.64 -17.24 -10.74
C THR A 481 2.47 -15.98 -10.96
N TRP A 482 3.71 -16.00 -10.47
CA TRP A 482 4.71 -14.95 -10.66
C TRP A 482 5.93 -15.53 -11.36
N GLY A 483 6.12 -15.22 -12.64
CA GLY A 483 7.17 -15.82 -13.46
C GLY A 483 7.12 -17.36 -13.43
N THR A 484 5.91 -17.92 -13.58
CA THR A 484 5.60 -19.37 -13.46
C THR A 484 5.78 -19.99 -12.08
N GLN A 485 6.14 -19.22 -11.06
CA GLN A 485 6.20 -19.68 -9.67
C GLN A 485 4.89 -19.45 -8.94
N ALA A 486 4.57 -20.31 -7.98
CA ALA A 486 3.46 -20.15 -7.05
C ALA A 486 3.99 -20.08 -5.60
N ILE A 487 3.12 -19.80 -4.64
CA ILE A 487 3.43 -19.88 -3.21
C ILE A 487 2.91 -21.19 -2.64
N ASP A 488 3.80 -21.93 -1.98
CA ASP A 488 3.44 -23.11 -1.22
C ASP A 488 2.55 -22.73 -0.04
N GLY A 489 1.33 -23.28 0.00
CA GLY A 489 0.32 -22.91 0.98
C GLY A 489 0.65 -23.32 2.43
N THR A 490 1.65 -24.16 2.65
CA THR A 490 2.04 -24.59 4.01
C THR A 490 3.27 -23.86 4.51
N THR A 491 4.28 -23.70 3.65
CA THR A 491 5.58 -23.14 4.02
C THR A 491 5.70 -21.65 3.67
N GLY A 492 4.89 -21.14 2.75
CA GLY A 492 5.00 -19.78 2.23
C GLY A 492 6.16 -19.59 1.24
N LYS A 493 6.86 -20.66 0.83
CA LYS A 493 7.99 -20.57 -0.11
C LYS A 493 7.50 -20.44 -1.56
N LEU A 494 8.31 -19.76 -2.39
CA LEU A 494 8.16 -19.83 -3.84
C LEU A 494 8.46 -21.26 -4.33
N VAL A 495 7.54 -21.83 -5.12
CA VAL A 495 7.67 -23.15 -5.74
C VAL A 495 7.56 -23.04 -7.26
N GLY A 496 8.24 -23.94 -7.97
CA GLY A 496 8.42 -23.87 -9.41
C GLY A 496 9.69 -23.11 -9.81
N LYS A 497 10.00 -23.16 -11.10
CA LYS A 497 11.18 -22.50 -11.67
C LYS A 497 10.82 -21.06 -12.04
N GLU A 498 11.64 -20.09 -11.63
CA GLU A 498 11.47 -18.73 -12.11
C GLU A 498 11.68 -18.65 -13.63
N ALA A 499 10.76 -17.96 -14.32
CA ALA A 499 10.82 -17.72 -15.75
C ALA A 499 10.80 -16.22 -16.08
N TRP A 500 11.72 -15.85 -16.97
CA TRP A 500 11.72 -14.61 -17.74
C TRP A 500 11.63 -15.00 -19.21
N GLU A 501 10.53 -14.65 -19.86
CA GLU A 501 10.28 -14.96 -21.27
C GLU A 501 11.12 -14.06 -22.17
N SER A 502 11.78 -14.65 -23.18
CA SER A 502 12.51 -13.88 -24.18
C SER A 502 11.61 -13.56 -25.37
N ILE A 503 11.45 -12.27 -25.64
CA ILE A 503 10.69 -11.74 -26.78
C ILE A 503 11.69 -11.20 -27.81
N SER A 504 11.46 -11.46 -29.10
CA SER A 504 12.41 -11.13 -30.18
C SER A 504 11.83 -10.31 -31.33
N ASN A 505 10.51 -10.09 -31.34
CA ASN A 505 9.80 -9.30 -32.34
C ASN A 505 9.46 -7.87 -31.86
N GLY A 506 9.74 -7.54 -30.60
CA GLY A 506 9.41 -6.23 -30.01
C GLY A 506 8.00 -6.11 -29.43
N VAL A 507 7.16 -7.14 -29.58
CA VAL A 507 5.74 -7.11 -29.20
C VAL A 507 5.51 -8.04 -28.02
N VAL A 508 4.87 -7.51 -26.98
CA VAL A 508 4.47 -8.27 -25.80
C VAL A 508 2.97 -8.40 -25.78
N ASP A 509 2.48 -9.63 -25.80
CA ASP A 509 1.09 -9.94 -25.55
C ASP A 509 0.83 -9.85 -24.05
N VAL A 510 -0.13 -9.03 -23.64
CA VAL A 510 -0.55 -8.90 -22.24
C VAL A 510 -2.02 -9.29 -22.15
N PHE A 511 -2.31 -10.42 -21.51
CA PHE A 511 -3.68 -10.92 -21.41
C PHE A 511 -4.52 -10.11 -20.40
N ALA A 512 -5.84 -10.11 -20.57
CA ALA A 512 -6.77 -9.51 -19.62
C ALA A 512 -6.52 -10.06 -18.22
N SER A 513 -6.51 -9.22 -17.20
CA SER A 513 -6.14 -9.60 -15.82
C SER A 513 -4.70 -10.13 -15.70
N GLU A 514 -3.75 -9.41 -16.31
CA GLU A 514 -2.31 -9.72 -16.24
C GLU A 514 -1.51 -8.44 -15.98
N ALA A 515 -0.40 -8.58 -15.26
CA ALA A 515 0.61 -7.52 -15.16
C ALA A 515 1.97 -8.07 -15.56
N VAL A 516 2.76 -7.25 -16.24
CA VAL A 516 4.08 -7.64 -16.75
C VAL A 516 5.15 -6.64 -16.36
N ILE A 517 6.34 -7.16 -16.05
CA ILE A 517 7.58 -6.40 -15.94
C ILE A 517 8.41 -6.72 -17.17
N ILE A 518 8.77 -5.70 -17.95
CA ILE A 518 9.58 -5.80 -19.16
C ILE A 518 10.93 -5.13 -18.94
N GLU A 519 12.01 -5.76 -19.37
CA GLU A 519 13.36 -5.18 -19.39
C GLU A 519 14.11 -5.56 -20.67
N THR A 520 15.22 -4.86 -20.96
CA THR A 520 16.04 -5.15 -22.14
C THR A 520 16.61 -6.56 -22.09
N GLY A 521 16.60 -7.29 -23.20
CA GLY A 521 17.04 -8.70 -23.23
C GLY A 521 18.54 -8.95 -23.28
N ARG A 522 19.38 -8.01 -22.83
CA ARG A 522 20.84 -8.14 -22.84
C ARG A 522 21.41 -8.55 -21.50
#